data_AF-A0A2N0DBU9-F1
#
_entry.id   AF-A0A2N0DBU9-F1
#
_cell.length_a   1.000
_cell.length_b   1.000
_cell.length_c   1.000
_cell.angle_alpha   90.00
_cell.angle_beta   90.00
_cell.angle_gamma   90.00
#
_symmetry.space_group_name_H-M   'P 1'
#
loop_
_entity.id
_entity.type
_entity.pdbx_description
1 polymer ?
#
loop_
_entity_poly.entity_id
_entity_poly.type
_entity_poly.pdbx_seq_one_letter_code
_entity_poly.pdbx_strand_id
1 'polypeptide(L)'
;MASGSIHVKVGGQLQAHIQQQIGEGGLYENAGEYIRALIRRDLQTRDEAWEALQKELAPAMRADDSEFVTVMAEDVIRRNQRR
;
A
#
# COMPACT_ATOMS: atom_id res chain seq x y z
N MET A 1 7.58 -24.30 -13.56
CA MET A 1 6.72 -23.24 -12.99
C MET A 1 5.29 -23.75 -13.02
N ALA A 2 4.66 -23.98 -11.87
CA ALA A 2 3.27 -24.45 -11.84
C ALA A 2 2.34 -23.30 -12.25
N SER A 3 1.77 -23.37 -13.46
CA SER A 3 0.66 -22.49 -13.83
C SER A 3 -0.62 -23.11 -13.27
N GLY A 4 -1.10 -22.57 -12.16
CA GLY A 4 -2.40 -22.93 -11.59
C GLY A 4 -3.51 -22.10 -12.25
N SER A 5 -4.60 -22.74 -12.68
CA SER A 5 -5.82 -22.03 -13.06
C SER A 5 -6.61 -21.68 -11.81
N ILE A 6 -7.03 -20.43 -11.68
CA ILE A 6 -7.90 -19.95 -10.59
C ILE A 6 -9.23 -19.54 -11.22
N HIS A 7 -10.33 -20.15 -10.77
CA HIS A 7 -11.68 -19.76 -11.16
C HIS A 7 -12.29 -18.89 -10.05
N VAL A 8 -12.59 -17.64 -10.39
CA VAL A 8 -13.17 -16.67 -9.44
C VAL A 8 -14.53 -16.21 -9.96
N LYS A 9 -15.52 -16.12 -9.07
CA LYS A 9 -16.80 -15.46 -9.36
C LYS A 9 -16.74 -14.02 -8.88
N VAL A 10 -16.96 -13.09 -9.79
CA VAL A 10 -16.97 -11.65 -9.52
C VAL A 10 -18.35 -11.12 -9.90
N GLY A 11 -19.00 -10.38 -9.00
CA GLY A 11 -20.36 -9.88 -9.22
C GLY A 11 -20.50 -8.40 -8.87
N GLY A 12 -21.66 -7.83 -9.21
CA GLY A 12 -22.03 -6.47 -8.86
C GLY A 12 -21.07 -5.42 -9.42
N GLN A 13 -20.67 -4.47 -8.58
CA GLN A 13 -19.79 -3.36 -8.98
C GLN A 13 -18.42 -3.82 -9.49
N LEU A 14 -17.88 -4.91 -8.95
CA LEU A 14 -16.59 -5.44 -9.39
C LEU A 14 -16.68 -6.01 -10.82
N GLN A 15 -17.79 -6.63 -11.18
CA GLN A 15 -18.02 -7.12 -12.54
C GLN A 15 -18.10 -5.95 -13.53
N ALA A 16 -18.86 -4.89 -13.19
CA ALA A 16 -18.96 -3.69 -14.02
C ALA A 16 -17.60 -2.99 -14.19
N HIS A 17 -16.81 -2.92 -13.12
CA HIS A 17 -15.48 -2.32 -13.18
C HIS A 17 -14.52 -3.13 -14.06
N ILE A 18 -14.49 -4.46 -13.94
CA ILE A 18 -13.70 -5.32 -14.83
C ILE A 18 -14.11 -5.09 -16.29
N GLN A 19 -15.42 -5.05 -16.59
CA GLN A 19 -15.92 -4.79 -17.94
C GLN A 19 -15.46 -3.43 -18.49
N GLN A 20 -15.39 -2.40 -17.65
CA GLN A 20 -14.85 -1.09 -18.07
C GLN A 20 -13.35 -1.16 -18.38
N GLN A 21 -12.58 -1.91 -17.59
CA GLN A 21 -11.13 -2.02 -17.74
C GLN A 21 -10.71 -2.87 -18.94
N ILE A 22 -11.57 -3.78 -19.41
CA ILE A 22 -11.31 -4.67 -20.56
C ILE A 22 -12.18 -4.35 -21.79
N GLY A 23 -13.09 -3.39 -21.66
CA GLY A 23 -14.03 -2.99 -22.71
C GLY A 23 -13.38 -2.10 -23.76
N GLU A 24 -14.21 -1.52 -24.63
CA GLU A 24 -13.74 -0.58 -25.66
C GLU A 24 -13.15 0.67 -25.00
N GLY A 25 -11.85 0.90 -25.20
CA GLY A 25 -11.08 1.95 -24.51
C GLY A 25 -10.48 1.53 -23.14
N GLY A 26 -10.63 0.27 -22.75
CA GLY A 26 -9.98 -0.33 -21.59
C GLY A 26 -8.47 -0.48 -21.77
N LEU A 27 -7.74 -0.57 -20.65
CA LEU A 27 -6.28 -0.69 -20.63
C LEU A 27 -5.77 -2.14 -20.70
N TYR A 28 -6.68 -3.12 -20.60
CA TYR A 28 -6.33 -4.53 -20.49
C TYR A 28 -7.09 -5.37 -21.50
N GLU A 29 -6.48 -6.42 -22.02
CA GLU A 29 -7.08 -7.26 -23.06
C GLU A 29 -8.11 -8.24 -22.48
N ASN A 30 -7.94 -8.65 -21.21
CA ASN A 30 -8.83 -9.60 -20.56
C ASN A 30 -8.81 -9.47 -19.03
N ALA A 31 -9.83 -10.06 -18.40
CA ALA A 31 -9.99 -10.00 -16.94
C ALA A 31 -8.82 -10.63 -16.19
N GLY A 32 -8.22 -11.71 -16.72
CA GLY A 32 -7.07 -12.37 -16.10
C GLY A 32 -5.83 -11.49 -16.07
N GLU A 33 -5.60 -10.70 -17.12
CA GLU A 33 -4.54 -9.71 -17.17
C GLU A 33 -4.76 -8.60 -16.15
N TYR A 34 -5.95 -8.03 -16.11
CA TYR A 34 -6.30 -6.99 -15.16
C TYR A 34 -6.18 -7.48 -13.71
N ILE A 35 -6.67 -8.68 -13.40
CA ILE A 35 -6.53 -9.29 -12.06
C ILE A 35 -5.05 -9.49 -11.69
N ARG A 36 -4.20 -9.95 -12.62
CA ARG A 36 -2.76 -10.05 -12.37
C ARG A 36 -2.13 -8.69 -12.11
N ALA A 37 -2.53 -7.66 -12.83
CA ALA A 37 -2.07 -6.30 -12.61
C ALA A 37 -2.48 -5.78 -11.21
N LEU A 38 -3.72 -6.04 -10.80
CA LEU A 38 -4.21 -5.70 -9.45
C LEU A 38 -3.41 -6.42 -8.35
N ILE A 39 -3.14 -7.72 -8.51
CA ILE A 39 -2.35 -8.49 -7.54
C ILE A 39 -0.92 -7.94 -7.44
N ARG A 40 -0.28 -7.61 -8.56
CA ARG A 40 1.06 -7.01 -8.56
C ARG A 40 1.06 -5.66 -7.85
N ARG A 41 0.05 -4.83 -8.13
CA ARG A 41 -0.10 -3.52 -7.47
C ARG A 41 -0.32 -3.69 -5.96
N ASP A 42 -1.15 -4.62 -5.53
CA ASP A 42 -1.37 -4.90 -4.10
C ASP A 42 -0.06 -5.28 -3.41
N LEU A 43 0.71 -6.21 -3.99
CA LEU A 43 2.03 -6.59 -3.48
C LEU A 43 2.98 -5.39 -3.40
N GLN A 44 3.10 -4.64 -4.48
CA GLN A 44 3.98 -3.47 -4.54
C GLN A 44 3.61 -2.42 -3.49
N THR A 45 2.33 -2.08 -3.33
CA THR A 45 1.90 -1.06 -2.36
C THR A 45 2.21 -1.44 -0.92
N ARG A 46 2.17 -2.74 -0.59
CA ARG A 46 2.51 -3.24 0.75
C ARG A 46 4.00 -3.15 1.01
N ASP A 47 4.82 -3.52 0.03
CA ASP A 47 6.27 -3.44 0.13
C ASP A 47 6.73 -1.97 0.21
N GLU A 48 6.18 -1.09 -0.63
CA GLU A 48 6.50 0.35 -0.62
C GLU A 48 6.15 1.01 0.71
N ALA A 49 4.99 0.69 1.30
CA ALA A 49 4.60 1.24 2.61
C ALA A 49 5.55 0.79 3.72
N TRP A 50 5.99 -0.48 3.67
CA TRP A 50 6.94 -1.03 4.63
C TRP A 50 8.34 -0.42 4.47
N GLU A 51 8.82 -0.30 3.23
CA GLU A 51 10.11 0.34 2.92
C GLU A 51 10.13 1.82 3.32
N ALA A 52 9.05 2.55 3.05
CA ALA A 52 8.92 3.94 3.47
C ALA A 52 9.01 4.08 4.99
N LEU A 53 8.28 3.25 5.74
CA LEU A 53 8.32 3.24 7.20
C LEU A 53 9.70 2.89 7.73
N GLN A 54 10.34 1.85 7.17
CA GLN A 54 11.69 1.47 7.58
C GLN A 54 12.68 2.61 7.33
N LYS A 55 12.60 3.26 6.17
CA LYS A 55 13.46 4.40 5.83
C LYS A 55 13.25 5.59 6.77
N GLU A 56 12.01 5.88 7.15
CA GLU A 56 11.68 6.97 8.08
C GLU A 56 12.20 6.68 9.49
N LEU A 57 12.06 5.45 9.98
CA LEU A 57 12.47 5.07 11.34
C LEU A 57 13.97 4.77 11.46
N ALA A 58 14.63 4.33 10.38
CA ALA A 58 16.02 3.87 10.40
C ALA A 58 17.04 4.89 10.96
N PRO A 59 16.93 6.21 10.75
CA PRO A 59 17.81 7.18 11.40
C PRO A 59 17.70 7.14 12.92
N ALA A 60 16.47 7.21 13.45
CA ALA A 60 16.24 7.19 14.90
C ALA A 60 16.65 5.84 15.51
N MET A 61 16.40 4.72 14.83
CA MET A 61 16.83 3.40 15.32
C MET A 61 18.35 3.21 15.39
N ARG A 62 19.13 4.05 14.70
CA ARG A 62 20.60 4.03 14.74
C ARG A 62 21.20 5.15 15.60
N ALA A 63 20.37 6.09 16.06
CA ALA A 63 20.80 7.20 16.89
C ALA A 63 21.21 6.67 18.28
N ASP A 64 22.14 7.36 18.91
CA ASP A 64 22.51 7.08 20.30
C ASP A 64 21.40 7.52 21.25
N ASP A 65 21.25 6.85 22.39
CA ASP A 65 20.25 7.22 23.41
C ASP A 65 20.40 8.69 23.85
N SER A 66 21.61 9.26 23.81
CA SER A 66 21.88 10.67 24.11
C SER A 66 21.27 11.67 23.12
N GLU A 67 20.87 11.22 21.92
CA GLU A 67 20.14 12.05 20.95
C GLU A 67 18.66 12.20 21.31
N PHE A 68 18.16 11.37 22.23
CA PHE A 68 16.77 11.41 22.69
C PHE A 68 16.60 12.24 23.96
N VAL A 69 15.50 12.98 24.03
CA VAL A 69 15.11 13.73 25.21
C VAL A 69 13.84 13.15 25.81
N THR A 70 13.78 13.08 27.14
CA THR A 70 12.57 12.68 27.84
C THR A 70 11.47 13.71 27.60
N VAL A 71 10.31 13.25 27.13
CA VAL A 71 9.13 14.09 26.90
C VAL A 71 7.91 13.49 27.57
N MET A 72 7.10 14.32 28.23
CA MET A 72 5.80 13.93 28.73
C MET A 72 4.71 14.24 27.70
N ALA A 73 3.54 13.60 27.83
CA ALA A 73 2.41 13.85 26.94
C ALA A 73 2.02 15.34 26.92
N GLU A 74 2.04 16.00 28.09
CA GLU A 74 1.74 17.43 28.22
C GLU A 74 2.69 18.31 27.42
N ASP A 75 3.97 17.94 27.32
CA ASP A 75 4.98 18.71 26.57
C ASP A 75 4.68 18.68 25.07
N VAL A 76 4.28 17.52 24.56
CA VAL A 76 3.91 17.32 23.16
C VAL A 76 2.63 18.09 22.82
N ILE A 77 1.59 18.01 23.67
CA ILE A 77 0.32 18.71 23.48
C ILE A 77 0.56 20.22 23.47
N ARG A 78 1.28 20.74 24.47
CA ARG A 78 1.60 22.17 24.60
C ARG A 78 2.40 22.68 23.40
N ARG A 79 3.34 21.89 22.86
CA ARG A 79 4.11 22.26 21.66
C ARG A 79 3.22 22.43 20.43
N ASN A 80 2.29 21.50 20.21
CA ASN A 80 1.44 21.51 19.01
C ASN A 80 0.29 22.53 19.08
N GLN A 81 -0.15 22.95 20.27
CA GLN A 81 -1.16 24.01 20.46
C GLN A 81 -0.62 25.43 20.21
N ARG A 82 0.71 25.61 20.16
CA ARG A 82 1.37 26.91 19.91
C ARG A 82 1.61 27.20 18.43
N ARG A 83 1.25 26.26 17.55
CA ARG A 83 1.29 26.40 16.09
C ARG A 83 -0.07 26.86 15.58
#